data_AF-A0A7U9XID0-F1
#
_entry.id   AF-A0A7U9XID0-F1
#
_cell.length_a   1.000
_cell.length_b   1.000
_cell.length_c   1.000
_cell.angle_alpha   90.00
_cell.angle_beta   90.00
_cell.angle_gamma   90.00
#
_symmetry.space_group_name_H-M   'P 1'
#
loop_
_entity.id
_entity.type
_entity.pdbx_description
1 polymer ?
#
loop_
_entity_poly.entity_id
_entity_poly.type
_entity_poly.pdbx_seq_one_letter_code
_entity_poly.pdbx_strand_id
1 'polypeptide(L)'
;MFLFLFCMSILTPVSTFVVGMVMRKHPARDRNWVTGYRSSRSMKSQEAWYHAQKYCAGIWVKGGVAATVISAAVMLGCYRGDYETVSVGVIAVQLVCLCLSVIPVELELRKRF
;
A
#
# COMPACT_ATOMS: atom_id res chain seq x y z
N MET A 1 -1.91 26.48 -6.16
CA MET A 1 -2.36 25.53 -5.12
C MET A 1 -2.57 24.12 -5.68
N PHE A 2 -3.26 23.95 -6.81
CA PHE A 2 -3.46 22.63 -7.45
C PHE A 2 -2.21 21.75 -7.55
N LEU A 3 -1.10 22.26 -8.12
CA LEU A 3 0.13 21.46 -8.31
C LEU A 3 0.65 20.84 -7.00
N PHE A 4 0.57 21.60 -5.91
CA PHE A 4 0.96 21.12 -4.59
C PHE A 4 0.06 19.95 -4.14
N LEU A 5 -1.26 20.10 -4.25
CA LEU A 5 -2.21 19.04 -3.88
C LEU A 5 -2.09 17.83 -4.81
N PHE A 6 -1.86 18.03 -6.10
CA PHE A 6 -1.58 16.97 -7.05
C PHE A 6 -0.36 16.14 -6.63
N CYS A 7 0.76 16.80 -6.30
CA CYS A 7 1.95 16.13 -5.80
C CYS A 7 1.67 15.35 -4.50
N MET A 8 0.93 15.94 -3.56
CA MET A 8 0.59 15.27 -2.29
C MET A 8 -0.34 14.07 -2.48
N SER A 9 -1.33 14.17 -3.37
CA SER A 9 -2.24 13.07 -3.69
C SER A 9 -1.55 11.89 -4.39
N ILE A 10 -0.41 12.12 -5.05
CA ILE A 10 0.39 11.06 -5.70
C ILE A 10 1.52 10.55 -4.79
N LEU A 11 1.97 11.35 -3.82
CA LEU A 11 3.05 10.97 -2.91
C LEU A 11 2.71 9.69 -2.13
N THR A 12 1.48 9.56 -1.63
CA THR A 12 1.03 8.40 -0.85
C THR A 12 1.05 7.07 -1.63
N PRO A 13 0.49 6.97 -2.86
CA PRO A 13 0.55 5.73 -3.62
C PRO A 13 1.96 5.44 -4.17
N VAL A 14 2.75 6.48 -4.47
CA VAL A 14 4.17 6.31 -4.84
C VAL A 14 4.99 5.78 -3.67
N SER A 15 4.81 6.33 -2.47
CA SER A 15 5.52 5.83 -1.28
C SER A 15 5.13 4.38 -0.97
N THR A 16 3.84 4.05 -1.08
CA THR A 16 3.36 2.66 -0.97
C THR A 16 4.04 1.73 -1.96
N PHE A 17 4.14 2.14 -3.22
CA PHE A 17 4.84 1.38 -4.27
C PHE A 17 6.33 1.17 -3.93
N VAL A 18 7.03 2.25 -3.55
CA VAL A 18 8.46 2.19 -3.20
C VAL A 18 8.69 1.29 -1.99
N VAL A 19 7.89 1.43 -0.93
CA VAL A 19 7.98 0.55 0.25
C VAL A 19 7.69 -0.90 -0.13
N GLY A 20 6.69 -1.15 -0.97
CA GLY A 20 6.41 -2.49 -1.51
C GLY A 20 7.61 -3.08 -2.27
N MET A 21 8.29 -2.29 -3.11
CA MET A 21 9.49 -2.74 -3.83
C MET A 21 10.65 -3.04 -2.88
N VAL A 22 10.89 -2.16 -1.90
CA VAL A 22 11.93 -2.35 -0.89
C VAL A 22 11.65 -3.62 -0.10
N MET A 23 10.41 -3.84 0.34
CA MET A 23 10.00 -5.03 1.08
C MET A 23 10.11 -6.31 0.22
N ARG A 24 9.92 -6.20 -1.11
CA ARG A 24 10.10 -7.33 -2.04
C ARG A 24 11.57 -7.70 -2.21
N LYS A 25 12.46 -6.70 -2.30
CA LYS A 25 13.90 -6.89 -2.55
C LYS A 25 14.68 -7.21 -1.27
N HIS A 26 14.28 -6.59 -0.17
CA HIS A 26 14.87 -6.71 1.16
C HIS A 26 13.78 -7.08 2.17
N PRO A 27 13.21 -8.30 2.08
CA PRO A 27 12.25 -8.76 3.08
C PRO A 27 12.93 -8.77 4.45
N ALA A 28 12.21 -8.35 5.49
CA ALA A 28 12.74 -8.36 6.86
C ALA A 28 13.15 -9.80 7.22
N ARG A 29 14.47 -10.03 7.32
CA ARG A 29 15.06 -11.36 7.51
C ARG A 29 14.69 -11.95 8.86
N ASP A 30 14.70 -11.12 9.88
CA ASP A 30 14.45 -11.57 11.25
C ASP A 30 13.01 -11.29 11.65
N ARG A 31 12.39 -12.28 12.29
CA ARG A 31 11.10 -12.13 12.98
C ARG A 31 11.33 -11.24 14.20
N ASN A 32 11.25 -9.93 14.00
CA ASN A 32 11.32 -8.98 15.09
C ASN A 32 9.93 -8.39 15.37
N TRP A 33 9.74 -7.89 16.59
CA TRP A 33 8.49 -7.24 16.99
C TRP A 33 8.36 -5.81 16.43
N VAL A 34 9.37 -5.30 15.71
CA VAL A 34 9.53 -3.87 15.42
C VAL A 34 9.30 -3.54 13.93
N THR A 35 9.39 -4.51 13.03
CA THR A 35 9.34 -4.30 11.57
C THR A 35 8.47 -5.37 10.91
N GLY A 36 7.97 -5.08 9.70
CA GLY A 36 7.25 -6.07 8.90
C GLY A 36 5.78 -6.29 9.23
N TYR A 37 5.17 -7.21 8.49
CA TYR A 37 3.77 -7.60 8.60
C TYR A 37 3.58 -8.52 9.82
N ARG A 38 3.09 -7.95 10.93
CA ARG A 38 2.96 -8.63 12.23
C ARG A 38 1.54 -9.08 12.49
N SER A 39 1.18 -10.24 11.96
CA SER A 39 -0.03 -10.96 12.39
C SER A 39 0.32 -12.25 13.13
N SER A 40 -0.56 -12.71 14.03
CA SER A 40 -0.35 -13.95 14.78
C SER A 40 -0.07 -15.15 13.87
N ARG A 41 -0.65 -15.17 12.66
CA ARG A 41 -0.40 -16.21 11.65
C ARG A 41 0.95 -16.06 10.96
N SER A 42 1.32 -14.84 10.56
CA SER A 42 2.63 -14.58 9.95
C SER A 42 3.80 -14.92 10.89
N MET A 43 3.60 -14.78 12.20
CA MET A 43 4.63 -15.04 13.22
C MET A 43 4.71 -16.51 13.65
N LYS A 44 3.90 -17.44 13.11
CA LYS A 44 3.94 -18.85 13.49
C LYS A 44 5.25 -19.55 13.08
N SER A 45 5.71 -19.30 11.86
CA SER A 45 6.93 -19.91 11.31
C SER A 45 7.70 -18.90 10.48
N GLN A 46 8.99 -19.18 10.26
CA GLN A 46 9.82 -18.31 9.43
C GLN A 46 9.33 -18.29 7.97
N GLU A 47 8.80 -19.41 7.49
CA GLU A 47 8.20 -19.52 6.17
C GLU A 47 6.93 -18.66 6.04
N ALA A 48 6.05 -18.69 7.04
CA ALA A 48 4.84 -17.86 7.06
C ALA A 48 5.19 -16.36 7.08
N TRP A 49 6.23 -16.00 7.83
CA TRP A 49 6.75 -14.62 7.88
C TRP A 49 7.23 -14.13 6.51
N TYR A 50 8.12 -14.90 5.86
CA TYR A 50 8.61 -14.56 4.52
C TYR A 50 7.48 -14.52 3.49
N HIS A 51 6.53 -15.45 3.58
CA HIS A 51 5.39 -15.50 2.68
C HIS A 51 4.48 -14.27 2.83
N ALA A 52 4.13 -13.90 4.06
CA ALA A 52 3.32 -12.71 4.35
C ALA A 52 3.94 -11.43 3.77
N GLN A 53 5.23 -11.23 4.03
CA GLN A 53 5.98 -10.06 3.59
C GLN A 53 6.05 -10.00 2.05
N LYS A 54 6.36 -11.12 1.39
CA LYS A 54 6.43 -11.17 -0.06
C LYS A 54 5.07 -10.95 -0.73
N TYR A 55 4.00 -11.52 -0.15
CA TYR A 55 2.65 -11.37 -0.68
C TYR A 55 2.12 -9.95 -0.51
N CYS A 56 2.29 -9.38 0.69
CA CYS A 56 1.95 -7.98 0.99
C CYS A 56 2.73 -7.02 0.08
N ALA A 57 4.03 -7.23 -0.10
CA ALA A 57 4.86 -6.45 -1.03
C ALA A 57 4.33 -6.52 -2.47
N GLY A 58 3.86 -7.68 -2.91
CA GLY A 58 3.22 -7.84 -4.23
C GLY A 58 1.95 -7.01 -4.37
N ILE A 59 1.10 -6.97 -3.34
CA ILE A 59 -0.12 -6.15 -3.32
C ILE A 59 0.24 -4.68 -3.37
N TRP A 60 1.19 -4.22 -2.54
CA TRP A 60 1.58 -2.81 -2.47
C TRP A 60 2.24 -2.31 -3.74
N VAL A 61 3.04 -3.14 -4.41
CA VAL A 61 3.64 -2.79 -5.71
C VAL A 61 2.55 -2.59 -6.77
N LYS A 62 1.64 -3.57 -6.93
CA LYS A 62 0.58 -3.47 -7.95
C LYS A 62 -0.44 -2.37 -7.61
N GLY A 63 -0.87 -2.32 -6.36
CA GLY A 63 -1.83 -1.35 -5.84
C GLY A 63 -1.30 0.07 -5.86
N GLY A 64 -0.03 0.29 -5.49
CA GLY A 64 0.61 1.60 -5.52
C GLY A 64 0.72 2.18 -6.94
N VAL A 65 1.07 1.36 -7.94
CA VAL A 65 1.07 1.80 -9.35
C VAL A 65 -0.34 2.15 -9.81
N ALA A 66 -1.31 1.26 -9.59
CA ALA A 66 -2.70 1.49 -9.99
C ALA A 66 -3.28 2.75 -9.33
N ALA A 67 -3.09 2.90 -8.02
CA ALA A 67 -3.55 4.06 -7.27
C ALA A 67 -2.86 5.34 -7.75
N THR A 68 -1.56 5.32 -8.07
CA THR A 68 -0.84 6.47 -8.62
C THR A 68 -1.47 6.94 -9.93
N VAL A 69 -1.71 6.02 -10.88
CA VAL A 69 -2.31 6.34 -12.18
C VAL A 69 -3.73 6.87 -12.02
N ILE A 70 -4.56 6.21 -11.20
CA ILE A 70 -5.96 6.63 -10.96
C ILE A 70 -6.00 8.01 -10.28
N SER A 71 -5.19 8.23 -9.25
CA SER A 71 -5.14 9.52 -8.54
C SER A 71 -4.66 10.65 -9.44
N ALA A 72 -3.65 10.41 -10.28
CA ALA A 72 -3.22 11.39 -11.27
C ALA A 72 -4.34 11.72 -12.27
N ALA A 73 -5.03 10.70 -12.80
CA ALA A 73 -6.14 10.89 -13.73
C ALA A 73 -7.30 11.67 -13.12
N VAL A 74 -7.71 11.33 -11.90
CA VAL A 74 -8.79 12.02 -11.17
C VAL A 74 -8.43 13.48 -10.90
N MET A 75 -7.23 13.75 -10.40
CA MET A 75 -6.81 15.12 -10.11
C MET A 75 -6.71 15.98 -11.38
N LEU A 76 -6.16 15.44 -12.47
CA LEU A 76 -6.08 16.16 -13.75
C LEU A 76 -7.48 16.42 -14.35
N GLY A 77 -8.39 15.45 -14.27
CA GLY A 77 -9.77 15.61 -14.73
C GLY A 77 -10.54 16.67 -13.95
N CYS A 78 -10.29 16.79 -12.65
CA CYS A 78 -10.92 17.77 -11.76
C CYS A 78 -10.15 19.10 -11.64
N TYR A 79 -9.15 19.36 -12.48
CA TYR A 79 -8.29 20.55 -12.40
C TYR A 79 -9.06 21.88 -12.37
N ARG A 80 -10.18 21.96 -13.10
CA ARG A 80 -11.02 23.17 -13.18
C ARG A 80 -12.16 23.20 -12.15
N GLY A 81 -12.30 22.16 -11.34
CA GLY A 81 -13.35 22.01 -10.32
C GLY A 81 -12.81 22.18 -8.90
N ASP A 82 -13.54 21.63 -7.93
CA ASP A 82 -13.13 21.60 -6.52
C ASP A 82 -12.08 20.53 -6.27
N TYR A 83 -10.85 20.81 -6.70
CA TYR A 83 -9.71 19.91 -6.53
C TYR A 83 -9.27 19.76 -5.06
N GLU A 84 -9.69 20.65 -4.17
CA GLU A 84 -9.37 20.59 -2.74
C GLU A 84 -10.14 19.44 -2.09
N THR A 85 -11.47 19.44 -2.22
CA THR A 85 -12.32 18.34 -1.72
C THR A 85 -11.96 17.00 -2.38
N VAL A 86 -11.70 17.02 -3.69
CA VAL A 86 -11.29 15.81 -4.43
C VAL A 86 -9.97 15.25 -3.90
N SER A 87 -8.98 16.10 -3.61
CA SER A 87 -7.67 15.65 -3.11
C SER A 87 -7.79 14.91 -1.77
N VAL A 88 -8.66 15.40 -0.87
CA VAL A 88 -8.94 14.77 0.43
C VAL A 88 -9.62 13.42 0.24
N GLY A 89 -10.63 13.35 -0.64
CA GLY A 89 -11.33 12.10 -0.96
C GLY A 89 -10.40 11.05 -1.55
N VAL A 90 -9.51 11.45 -2.47
CA VAL A 90 -8.50 10.56 -3.07
C VAL A 90 -7.58 9.98 -2.00
N ILE A 91 -7.02 10.82 -1.12
CA ILE A 91 -6.11 10.35 -0.06
C ILE A 91 -6.86 9.44 0.93
N ALA A 92 -8.09 9.77 1.31
CA ALA A 92 -8.90 8.93 2.18
C ALA A 92 -9.13 7.53 1.60
N VAL A 93 -9.48 7.44 0.31
CA VAL A 93 -9.64 6.15 -0.39
C VAL A 93 -8.34 5.37 -0.43
N GLN A 94 -7.20 6.02 -0.72
CA GLN A 94 -5.88 5.37 -0.71
C GLN A 94 -5.55 4.76 0.66
N LEU A 95 -5.83 5.48 1.75
CA LEU A 95 -5.61 4.98 3.12
C LEU A 95 -6.52 3.80 3.44
N VAL A 96 -7.79 3.85 3.04
CA VAL A 96 -8.71 2.72 3.19
C VAL A 96 -8.20 1.49 2.42
N CYS A 97 -7.77 1.67 1.16
CA CYS A 97 -7.20 0.58 0.36
C CYS A 97 -5.94 -0.03 1.02
N LEU A 98 -5.07 0.81 1.60
CA LEU A 98 -3.91 0.35 2.36
C LEU A 98 -4.32 -0.50 3.57
N CYS A 99 -5.29 -0.05 4.37
CA CYS A 99 -5.82 -0.82 5.49
C CYS A 99 -6.45 -2.15 5.04
N LEU A 100 -7.24 -2.11 3.96
CA LEU A 100 -7.89 -3.31 3.40
C LEU A 100 -6.90 -4.31 2.82
N SER A 101 -5.67 -3.89 2.46
CA SER A 101 -4.63 -4.80 1.95
C SER A 101 -4.20 -5.87 2.95
N VAL A 102 -4.47 -5.68 4.25
CA VAL A 102 -4.25 -6.67 5.32
C VAL A 102 -5.15 -7.89 5.15
N ILE A 103 -6.39 -7.71 4.73
CA ILE A 103 -7.39 -8.79 4.60
C ILE A 103 -6.93 -9.89 3.62
N PRO A 104 -6.55 -9.60 2.36
CA PRO A 104 -6.12 -10.64 1.43
C PRO A 104 -4.84 -11.35 1.91
N VAL A 105 -3.95 -10.66 2.63
CA VAL A 105 -2.74 -11.28 3.20
C VAL A 105 -3.13 -12.27 4.30
N GLU A 106 -4.03 -11.90 5.22
CA GLU A 106 -4.51 -12.81 6.27
C GLU A 106 -5.28 -14.01 5.73
N LEU A 107 -6.07 -13.81 4.67
CA LEU A 107 -6.81 -14.88 4.02
C LEU A 107 -5.87 -15.88 3.35
N GLU A 108 -4.81 -15.41 2.68
CA GLU A 108 -3.80 -16.30 2.07
C GLU A 108 -3.00 -17.04 3.15
N LEU A 109 -2.62 -16.35 4.23
CA LEU A 109 -1.94 -16.98 5.37
C LEU A 109 -2.79 -18.08 5.99
N ARG A 110 -4.10 -17.85 6.20
CA ARG A 110 -5.03 -18.86 6.75
C ARG A 110 -5.12 -20.13 5.90
N LYS A 111 -4.99 -20.00 4.58
CA LYS A 111 -5.09 -21.12 3.65
C LYS A 111 -3.82 -21.97 3.65
N ARG A 112 -2.66 -21.37 3.90
CA ARG A 112 -1.35 -22.02 3.83
C ARG A 112 -0.76 -22.44 5.18
N PHE A 113 -1.11 -21.78 6.30
CA PHE A 113 -0.47 -21.93 7.63
C PHE A 113 -1.47 -21.79 8.82
#